data_AF-A0A1Q7AQU9-F1
#
_entry.id   AF-A0A1Q7AQU9-F1
#
_cell.length_a   1.000
_cell.length_b   1.000
_cell.length_c   1.000
_cell.angle_alpha   90.00
_cell.angle_beta   90.00
_cell.angle_gamma   90.00
#
_symmetry.space_group_name_H-M   'P 1'
#
loop_
_entity.id
_entity.type
_entity.pdbx_description
1 polymer ?
#
loop_
_entity_poly.entity_id
_entity_poly.type
_entity_poly.pdbx_seq_one_letter_code
_entity_poly.pdbx_strand_id
1 'polypeptide(L)'
;MVLAGIVIPLALLGGAGAVLAATRARPPAPPPKAEPNPNCTLVVPADPLSAKGLATPYQLVATDRRKGACHESVADQAAFVEAAILDPATGAVSVYHPLVTDGERRPAADPVTPKLPAGAVVGIWFGYNGDTLTLRGANRSTLTGAKCVNGLGRSLFGQYAYCNAVAWFQAANAAITAKKLVVPATGTGKDGLPCPTVRDFSVVDQDMSDNVVSSYLIVGDGRTAPNTADNRKPPPRTPGRRPRWFRRTTRWRWSTTRSASPRPTCTGPASTSPRSTRATTPARSTAGAW
;
A
#
# COMPACT_ATOMS: atom_id res chain seq x y z
N MET A 1 -15.97 104.39 -25.65
CA MET A 1 -15.85 103.39 -26.73
C MET A 1 -16.35 102.07 -26.19
N VAL A 2 -17.36 101.52 -26.86
CA VAL A 2 -18.09 100.30 -26.51
C VAL A 2 -17.17 99.08 -26.59
N LEU A 3 -17.21 98.19 -25.60
CA LEU A 3 -17.30 96.74 -25.87
C LEU A 3 -17.78 95.98 -24.63
N ALA A 4 -18.81 95.17 -24.90
CA ALA A 4 -19.73 94.54 -23.98
C ALA A 4 -19.12 93.37 -23.22
N GLY A 5 -19.70 93.10 -22.05
CA GLY A 5 -19.34 92.00 -21.19
C GLY A 5 -19.89 90.65 -21.67
N ILE A 6 -19.21 89.60 -21.21
CA ILE A 6 -19.79 88.29 -20.96
C ILE A 6 -19.35 87.91 -19.54
N VAL A 7 -20.32 87.91 -18.63
CA VAL A 7 -20.20 87.36 -17.27
C VAL A 7 -20.63 85.90 -17.36
N ILE A 8 -19.72 84.96 -17.10
CA ILE A 8 -20.06 83.54 -16.94
C ILE A 8 -20.19 83.28 -15.44
N PRO A 9 -21.38 82.93 -14.92
CA PRO A 9 -21.53 82.55 -13.52
C PRO A 9 -20.97 81.14 -13.30
N LEU A 10 -20.09 81.04 -12.31
CA LEU A 10 -19.54 79.78 -11.79
C LEU A 10 -20.64 79.05 -11.00
N ALA A 11 -21.31 78.10 -11.63
CA ALA A 11 -22.27 77.22 -10.96
C ALA A 11 -21.52 76.03 -10.34
N LEU A 12 -21.22 76.14 -9.04
CA LEU A 12 -20.83 75.03 -8.17
C LEU A 12 -22.04 74.09 -7.98
N LEU A 13 -22.11 73.02 -8.77
CA LEU A 13 -23.00 71.89 -8.51
C LEU A 13 -22.20 70.77 -7.85
N GLY A 14 -22.31 70.71 -6.52
CA GLY A 14 -21.89 69.57 -5.73
C GLY A 14 -22.73 68.34 -6.11
N GLY A 15 -22.10 67.39 -6.79
CA GLY A 15 -22.63 66.05 -7.02
C GLY A 15 -21.78 65.03 -6.27
N ALA A 16 -22.05 64.85 -4.97
CA ALA A 16 -21.54 63.71 -4.22
C ALA A 16 -22.30 62.44 -4.66
N GLY A 17 -21.93 61.89 -5.82
CA GLY A 17 -22.34 60.56 -6.23
C GLY A 17 -21.58 59.52 -5.42
N ALA A 18 -22.18 59.04 -4.33
CA ALA A 18 -21.64 57.94 -3.54
C ALA A 18 -21.50 56.69 -4.42
N VAL A 19 -20.28 56.34 -4.80
CA VAL A 19 -19.97 55.01 -5.31
C VAL A 19 -20.10 54.06 -4.12
N LEU A 20 -21.26 53.44 -3.95
CA LEU A 20 -21.39 52.27 -3.09
C LEU A 20 -20.54 51.15 -3.70
N ALA A 21 -19.28 51.10 -3.33
CA ALA A 21 -18.45 49.91 -3.47
C ALA A 21 -19.06 48.84 -2.56
N ALA A 22 -19.99 48.05 -3.11
CA ALA A 22 -20.44 46.83 -2.47
C ALA A 22 -19.24 45.88 -2.33
N THR A 23 -18.55 45.96 -1.19
CA THR A 23 -17.55 44.96 -0.81
C THR A 23 -18.30 43.63 -0.68
N ARG A 24 -18.27 42.80 -1.73
CA ARG A 24 -18.71 41.41 -1.62
C ARG A 24 -17.85 40.78 -0.54
N ALA A 25 -18.44 40.52 0.63
CA ALA A 25 -17.80 39.78 1.70
C ALA A 25 -17.33 38.45 1.11
N ARG A 26 -16.01 38.22 1.13
CA ARG A 26 -15.44 36.93 0.72
C ARG A 26 -16.02 35.87 1.65
N PRO A 27 -16.65 34.81 1.13
CA PRO A 27 -17.16 33.75 1.99
C PRO A 27 -16.02 33.23 2.87
N PRO A 28 -16.29 32.93 4.15
CA PRO A 28 -15.26 32.41 5.05
C PRO A 28 -14.62 31.19 4.41
N ALA A 29 -13.29 31.11 4.48
CA ALA A 29 -12.57 29.95 4.01
C ALA A 29 -13.14 28.70 4.71
N PRO A 30 -13.36 27.59 3.98
CA PRO A 30 -13.78 26.36 4.61
C PRO A 30 -12.76 25.99 5.71
N PRO A 31 -13.20 25.41 6.83
CA PRO A 31 -12.28 24.98 7.87
C PRO A 31 -11.22 24.05 7.26
N PRO A 32 -9.96 24.13 7.73
CA PRO A 32 -8.93 23.23 7.25
C PRO A 32 -9.40 21.78 7.42
N LYS A 33 -9.15 20.95 6.40
CA LYS A 33 -9.40 19.51 6.55
C LYS A 33 -8.58 19.01 7.72
N ALA A 34 -9.21 18.26 8.62
CA ALA A 34 -8.49 17.59 9.69
C ALA A 34 -7.38 16.71 9.10
N GLU A 35 -6.17 16.86 9.63
CA GLU A 35 -5.04 16.04 9.21
C GLU A 35 -5.32 14.56 9.55
N PRO A 36 -4.99 13.62 8.66
CA PRO A 36 -5.09 12.19 8.95
C PRO A 36 -4.28 11.84 10.22
N ASN A 37 -4.82 10.95 11.06
CA ASN A 37 -4.09 10.41 12.21
C ASN A 37 -2.82 9.71 11.71
N PRO A 38 -1.61 10.18 12.08
CA PRO A 38 -0.39 9.59 11.57
C PRO A 38 0.01 8.31 12.32
N ASN A 39 -0.60 8.01 13.47
CA ASN A 39 -0.20 6.89 14.32
C ASN A 39 -1.31 5.83 14.40
N CYS A 40 -1.07 4.69 13.77
CA CYS A 40 -2.01 3.59 13.71
C CYS A 40 -1.45 2.31 14.32
N THR A 41 -2.35 1.45 14.76
CA THR A 41 -2.04 0.10 15.24
C THR A 41 -2.53 -0.91 14.22
N LEU A 42 -1.68 -1.85 13.85
CA LEU A 42 -2.05 -3.02 13.06
C LEU A 42 -2.24 -4.22 13.97
N VAL A 43 -3.44 -4.78 13.97
CA VAL A 43 -3.74 -6.02 14.70
C VAL A 43 -3.30 -7.21 13.86
N VAL A 44 -2.30 -7.92 14.36
CA VAL A 44 -1.76 -9.16 13.79
C VAL A 44 -2.69 -10.31 14.13
N PRO A 45 -3.20 -11.09 13.14
CA PRO A 45 -4.05 -12.25 13.39
C PRO A 45 -3.37 -13.30 14.27
N ALA A 46 -4.18 -14.18 14.88
CA ALA A 46 -3.65 -15.36 15.54
C ALA A 46 -2.92 -16.27 14.53
N ASP A 47 -1.84 -16.91 14.97
CA ASP A 47 -1.00 -17.81 14.17
C ASP A 47 -0.61 -17.23 12.80
N PRO A 48 -0.02 -16.01 12.74
CA PRO A 48 0.13 -15.25 11.49
C PRO A 48 1.09 -15.92 10.50
N LEU A 49 1.91 -16.87 10.95
CA LEU A 49 2.83 -17.66 10.12
C LEU A 49 2.16 -18.88 9.47
N SER A 50 0.90 -19.16 9.80
CA SER A 50 0.12 -20.28 9.22
C SER A 50 -0.66 -19.85 7.98
N ALA A 51 -1.10 -20.81 7.17
CA ALA A 51 -1.94 -20.54 6.00
C ALA A 51 -3.20 -19.74 6.37
N LYS A 52 -3.87 -20.13 7.47
CA LYS A 52 -5.08 -19.46 7.98
C LYS A 52 -4.76 -18.06 8.48
N GLY A 53 -3.67 -17.89 9.22
CA GLY A 53 -3.24 -16.60 9.74
C GLY A 53 -2.89 -15.62 8.63
N LEU A 54 -2.16 -16.07 7.60
CA LEU A 54 -1.88 -15.27 6.41
C LEU A 54 -3.15 -14.82 5.69
N ALA A 55 -4.15 -15.69 5.58
CA ALA A 55 -5.43 -15.38 4.93
C ALA A 55 -6.38 -14.53 5.80
N THR A 56 -6.10 -14.39 7.10
CA THR A 56 -6.93 -13.60 8.00
C THR A 56 -6.56 -12.12 7.86
N PRO A 57 -7.52 -11.21 7.61
CA PRO A 57 -7.21 -9.80 7.48
C PRO A 57 -6.56 -9.22 8.74
N TYR A 58 -5.51 -8.42 8.53
CA TYR A 58 -4.90 -7.58 9.53
C TYR A 58 -5.77 -6.34 9.71
N GLN A 59 -5.96 -5.88 10.94
CA GLN A 59 -6.90 -4.80 11.22
C GLN A 59 -6.15 -3.50 11.54
N LEU A 60 -6.31 -2.50 10.69
CA LEU A 60 -5.80 -1.16 10.93
C LEU A 60 -6.77 -0.39 11.82
N VAL A 61 -6.29 0.09 12.96
CA VAL A 61 -7.07 0.90 13.90
C VAL A 61 -6.25 2.08 14.41
N ALA A 62 -6.91 3.10 14.95
CA ALA A 62 -6.22 4.20 15.62
C ALA A 62 -5.49 3.71 16.88
N THR A 63 -4.21 4.08 17.03
CA THR A 63 -3.47 3.87 18.28
C THR A 63 -4.06 4.72 19.41
N ASP A 64 -4.31 6.01 19.12
CA ASP A 64 -5.10 6.91 19.95
C ASP A 64 -6.36 7.35 19.20
N ARG A 65 -7.52 6.89 19.67
CA ARG A 65 -8.83 7.20 19.05
C ARG A 65 -9.19 8.69 19.13
N ARG A 66 -8.58 9.46 20.03
CA ARG A 66 -8.82 10.91 20.16
C ARG A 66 -8.17 11.70 19.01
N LYS A 67 -7.17 11.14 18.35
CA LYS A 67 -6.49 11.74 17.19
C LYS A 67 -7.17 11.43 15.85
N GLY A 68 -8.35 10.81 15.88
CA GLY A 68 -9.09 10.41 14.68
C GLY A 68 -8.89 8.94 14.30
N ALA A 69 -9.72 8.46 13.39
CA ALA A 69 -9.67 7.08 12.90
C ALA A 69 -8.50 6.86 11.92
N CYS A 70 -8.14 5.59 11.73
CA CYS A 70 -7.22 5.14 10.70
C CYS A 70 -7.99 4.42 9.61
N HIS A 71 -7.70 4.76 8.35
CA HIS A 71 -8.37 4.22 7.19
C HIS A 71 -7.35 3.80 6.14
N GLU A 72 -7.37 2.54 5.75
CA GLU A 72 -6.51 1.98 4.70
C GLU A 72 -6.77 2.64 3.33
N SER A 73 -7.94 3.26 3.18
CA SER A 73 -8.28 4.06 2.00
C SER A 73 -7.62 5.45 1.94
N VAL A 74 -7.02 5.91 3.04
CA VAL A 74 -6.28 7.18 3.12
C VAL A 74 -4.80 6.89 2.88
N ALA A 75 -4.23 7.50 1.84
CA ALA A 75 -2.87 7.18 1.37
C ALA A 75 -1.82 7.32 2.48
N ASP A 76 -1.90 8.36 3.31
CA ASP A 76 -0.94 8.66 4.39
C ASP A 76 -1.20 7.83 5.67
N GLN A 77 -2.13 6.88 5.62
CA GLN A 77 -2.44 5.94 6.70
C GLN A 77 -2.40 4.49 6.23
N ALA A 78 -2.05 4.22 4.96
CA ALA A 78 -2.08 2.88 4.43
C ALA A 78 -0.96 2.03 5.06
N ALA A 79 -1.32 0.84 5.53
CA ALA A 79 -0.41 -0.17 6.03
C ALA A 79 -0.36 -1.36 5.07
N PHE A 80 0.80 -1.97 4.95
CA PHE A 80 1.04 -3.05 4.01
C PHE A 80 1.65 -4.24 4.73
N VAL A 81 1.23 -5.44 4.31
CA VAL A 81 1.75 -6.70 4.85
C VAL A 81 2.21 -7.58 3.71
N GLU A 82 3.42 -8.09 3.81
CA GLU A 82 4.00 -9.03 2.85
C GLU A 82 4.58 -10.24 3.55
N ALA A 83 4.24 -11.43 3.08
CA ALA A 83 4.81 -12.66 3.57
C ALA A 83 5.67 -13.32 2.50
N ALA A 84 6.94 -13.57 2.82
CA ALA A 84 7.81 -14.43 2.02
C ALA A 84 7.77 -15.85 2.60
N ILE A 85 7.54 -16.83 1.72
CA ILE A 85 7.34 -18.22 2.08
C ILE A 85 8.43 -19.03 1.39
N LEU A 86 9.32 -19.61 2.18
CA LEU A 86 10.37 -20.52 1.69
C LEU A 86 9.92 -21.98 1.85
N ASP A 87 10.01 -22.73 0.76
CA ASP A 87 9.96 -24.19 0.77
C ASP A 87 11.35 -24.75 1.10
N PRO A 88 11.56 -25.39 2.28
CA PRO A 88 12.87 -25.93 2.62
C PRO A 88 13.27 -27.16 1.78
N ALA A 89 12.30 -27.87 1.18
CA ALA A 89 12.58 -29.04 0.37
C ALA A 89 13.23 -28.62 -0.96
N THR A 90 12.68 -27.61 -1.62
CA THR A 90 13.08 -27.19 -2.97
C THR A 90 13.91 -25.90 -2.99
N GLY A 91 13.90 -25.10 -1.93
CA GLY A 91 14.47 -23.75 -1.92
C GLY A 91 13.60 -22.70 -2.62
N ALA A 92 12.41 -23.07 -3.11
CA ALA A 92 11.51 -22.13 -3.78
C ALA A 92 11.01 -21.06 -2.80
N VAL A 93 11.00 -19.81 -3.26
CA VAL A 93 10.41 -18.68 -2.52
C VAL A 93 9.15 -18.23 -3.25
N SER A 94 8.07 -18.07 -2.51
CA SER A 94 6.83 -17.43 -2.99
C SER A 94 6.45 -16.26 -2.09
N VAL A 95 5.67 -15.33 -2.63
CA VAL A 95 5.19 -14.16 -1.90
C VAL A 95 3.67 -14.21 -1.79
N TYR A 96 3.17 -13.92 -0.60
CA TYR A 96 1.76 -13.74 -0.33
C TYR A 96 1.53 -12.34 0.24
N HIS A 97 0.40 -11.72 -0.08
CA HIS A 97 0.05 -10.36 0.35
C HIS A 97 -1.14 -10.43 1.31
N PRO A 98 -0.95 -10.60 2.63
CA PRO A 98 -2.04 -10.52 3.58
C PRO A 98 -2.80 -9.21 3.44
N LEU A 99 -4.12 -9.28 3.57
CA LEU A 99 -4.99 -8.12 3.41
C LEU A 99 -5.01 -7.28 4.69
N VAL A 100 -4.98 -5.96 4.54
CA VAL A 100 -5.29 -5.01 5.62
C VAL A 100 -6.70 -4.46 5.44
N THR A 101 -7.47 -4.38 6.52
CA THR A 101 -8.81 -3.79 6.58
C THR A 101 -8.93 -2.77 7.71
N ASP A 102 -9.84 -1.81 7.58
CA ASP A 102 -10.21 -0.90 8.68
C ASP A 102 -10.90 -1.67 9.81
N GLY A 103 -10.25 -1.83 10.96
CA GLY A 103 -10.80 -2.57 12.10
C GLY A 103 -11.37 -3.94 11.71
N GLU A 104 -12.53 -4.30 12.27
CA GLU A 104 -13.24 -5.56 11.98
C GLU A 104 -14.07 -5.51 10.68
N ARG A 105 -13.87 -4.49 9.84
CA ARG A 105 -14.66 -4.34 8.63
C ARG A 105 -14.40 -5.49 7.66
N ARG A 106 -15.48 -6.11 7.17
CA ARG A 106 -15.38 -7.17 6.17
C ARG A 106 -14.67 -6.66 4.91
N PRO A 107 -13.78 -7.46 4.29
CA PRO A 107 -13.19 -7.17 3.00
C PRO A 107 -14.22 -6.89 1.89
N ALA A 108 -13.76 -6.26 0.82
CA ALA A 108 -14.52 -6.18 -0.44
C ALA A 108 -14.49 -7.49 -1.23
N ALA A 109 -13.46 -8.30 -1.03
CA ALA A 109 -13.35 -9.68 -1.52
C ALA A 109 -12.47 -10.48 -0.54
N ASP A 110 -12.82 -11.74 -0.29
CA ASP A 110 -12.13 -12.57 0.69
C ASP A 110 -10.70 -12.91 0.24
N PRO A 111 -9.70 -12.89 1.15
CA PRO A 111 -8.38 -13.40 0.86
C PRO A 111 -8.39 -14.89 0.52
N VAL A 112 -7.65 -15.27 -0.52
CA VAL A 112 -7.43 -16.69 -0.84
C VAL A 112 -6.45 -17.27 0.17
N THR A 113 -6.77 -18.42 0.76
CA THR A 113 -5.84 -19.09 1.67
C THR A 113 -4.65 -19.65 0.91
N PRO A 114 -3.39 -19.28 1.25
CA PRO A 114 -2.22 -19.80 0.55
C PRO A 114 -2.01 -21.27 0.89
N LYS A 115 -1.56 -22.05 -0.09
CA LYS A 115 -1.06 -23.41 0.15
C LYS A 115 0.40 -23.31 0.59
N LEU A 116 0.66 -23.65 1.85
CA LEU A 116 2.03 -23.71 2.37
C LEU A 116 2.65 -25.09 2.11
N PRO A 117 3.92 -25.16 1.66
CA PRO A 117 4.65 -26.41 1.61
C PRO A 117 4.86 -26.98 3.02
N ALA A 118 5.12 -28.28 3.11
CA ALA A 118 5.43 -28.91 4.39
C ALA A 118 6.71 -28.30 4.99
N GLY A 119 6.65 -27.86 6.24
CA GLY A 119 7.78 -27.21 6.92
C GLY A 119 8.12 -25.82 6.38
N ALA A 120 7.21 -25.17 5.64
CA ALA A 120 7.42 -23.82 5.11
C ALA A 120 7.94 -22.86 6.19
N VAL A 121 8.97 -22.09 5.85
CA VAL A 121 9.46 -21.02 6.71
C VAL A 121 8.88 -19.71 6.20
N VAL A 122 8.05 -19.06 7.02
CA VAL A 122 7.36 -17.82 6.68
C VAL A 122 8.00 -16.66 7.43
N GLY A 123 8.39 -15.62 6.69
CA GLY A 123 8.73 -14.30 7.24
C GLY A 123 7.64 -13.32 6.83
N ILE A 124 7.37 -12.31 7.68
CA ILE A 124 6.38 -11.26 7.39
C ILE A 124 7.04 -9.90 7.60
N TRP A 125 6.81 -8.99 6.66
CA TRP A 125 7.28 -7.61 6.69
C TRP A 125 6.09 -6.66 6.64
N PHE A 126 6.20 -5.56 7.38
CA PHE A 126 5.18 -4.54 7.49
C PHE A 126 5.74 -3.20 7.01
N GLY A 127 4.94 -2.51 6.20
CA GLY A 127 5.17 -1.15 5.77
C GLY A 127 4.01 -0.25 6.18
N TYR A 128 4.26 1.04 6.34
CA TYR A 128 3.23 2.00 6.72
C TYR A 128 3.59 3.39 6.23
N ASN A 129 2.61 4.11 5.66
CA ASN A 129 2.84 5.44 5.07
C ASN A 129 2.72 6.62 6.05
N GLY A 130 2.18 6.39 7.25
CA GLY A 130 2.10 7.43 8.29
C GLY A 130 3.33 7.41 9.19
N ASP A 131 3.35 8.21 10.27
CA ASP A 131 4.55 8.32 11.11
C ASP A 131 4.92 7.03 11.86
N THR A 132 3.96 6.36 12.49
CA THR A 132 4.26 5.17 13.31
C THR A 132 3.18 4.10 13.24
N LEU A 133 3.63 2.90 12.88
CA LEU A 133 2.87 1.66 12.97
C LEU A 133 3.20 0.94 14.28
N THR A 134 2.19 0.74 15.12
CA THR A 134 2.29 -0.15 16.29
C THR A 134 1.72 -1.52 15.95
N LEU A 135 2.42 -2.61 16.26
CA LEU A 135 1.87 -3.95 16.17
C LEU A 135 1.17 -4.33 17.46
N ARG A 136 -0.04 -4.91 17.34
CA ARG A 136 -0.77 -5.54 18.44
C ARG A 136 -1.18 -6.94 18.05
N GLY A 137 -0.97 -7.92 18.91
CA GLY A 137 -1.47 -9.27 18.68
C GLY A 137 -2.99 -9.37 18.84
N ALA A 138 -3.65 -10.20 18.04
CA ALA A 138 -5.04 -10.59 18.28
C ALA A 138 -5.22 -11.24 19.66
N ASN A 139 -4.17 -11.88 20.18
CA ASN A 139 -4.07 -12.30 21.57
C ASN A 139 -2.67 -11.98 22.14
N ARG A 140 -2.50 -12.15 23.46
CA ARG A 140 -1.27 -11.77 24.18
C ARG A 140 -0.01 -12.47 23.66
N SER A 141 -0.12 -13.70 23.18
CA SER A 141 1.01 -14.50 22.72
C SER A 141 1.28 -14.39 21.21
N THR A 142 0.44 -13.70 20.45
CA THR A 142 0.54 -13.65 18.98
C THR A 142 1.89 -13.11 18.53
N LEU A 143 2.29 -11.94 19.04
CA LEU A 143 3.52 -11.28 18.59
C LEU A 143 4.77 -12.04 19.04
N THR A 144 4.79 -12.54 20.28
CA THR A 144 5.91 -13.33 20.80
C THR A 144 6.03 -14.68 20.09
N GLY A 145 4.91 -15.36 19.85
CA GLY A 145 4.86 -16.65 19.17
C GLY A 145 5.30 -16.56 17.70
N ALA A 146 4.96 -15.46 17.03
CA ALA A 146 5.41 -15.18 15.66
C ALA A 146 6.76 -14.46 15.60
N LYS A 147 7.43 -14.24 16.74
CA LYS A 147 8.72 -13.54 16.85
C LYS A 147 8.71 -12.18 16.13
N CYS A 148 7.69 -11.38 16.41
CA CYS A 148 7.52 -10.06 15.84
C CYS A 148 8.41 -9.03 16.52
N VAL A 149 8.98 -8.12 15.73
CA VAL A 149 9.81 -7.00 16.16
C VAL A 149 9.27 -5.74 15.48
N ASN A 150 8.88 -4.76 16.29
CA ASN A 150 8.35 -3.47 15.85
C ASN A 150 9.16 -2.29 16.44
N GLY A 151 10.24 -2.59 17.14
CA GLY A 151 11.06 -1.62 17.83
C GLY A 151 12.12 -2.25 18.74
N LEU A 152 12.91 -1.40 19.39
CA LEU A 152 13.84 -1.75 20.45
C LEU A 152 13.34 -1.18 21.78
N GLY A 153 12.78 -2.05 22.62
CA GLY A 153 12.21 -1.66 23.91
C GLY A 153 11.04 -0.68 23.75
N ARG A 154 11.22 0.56 24.21
CA ARG A 154 10.20 1.64 24.12
C ARG A 154 10.31 2.48 22.83
N SER A 155 11.27 2.18 21.96
CA SER A 155 11.46 2.89 20.69
C SER A 155 10.90 2.08 19.54
N LEU A 156 9.81 2.53 18.94
CA LEU A 156 9.27 1.93 17.72
C LEU A 156 10.15 2.30 16.51
N PHE A 157 10.16 1.45 15.49
CA PHE A 157 10.87 1.73 14.23
C PHE A 157 10.14 2.74 13.32
N GLY A 158 8.95 3.21 13.70
CA GLY A 158 8.13 4.10 12.88
C GLY A 158 7.35 3.30 11.84
N GLN A 159 7.78 3.37 10.59
CA GLN A 159 7.05 2.86 9.42
C GLN A 159 7.25 1.35 9.16
N TYR A 160 8.16 0.71 9.89
CA TYR A 160 8.61 -0.66 9.63
C TYR A 160 8.38 -1.61 10.82
N ALA A 161 8.09 -2.87 10.50
CA ALA A 161 8.18 -3.99 11.45
C ALA A 161 8.38 -5.31 10.69
N TYR A 162 8.64 -6.40 11.43
CA TYR A 162 8.64 -7.74 10.86
C TYR A 162 8.22 -8.81 11.86
N CYS A 163 7.89 -10.01 11.37
CA CYS A 163 7.75 -11.23 12.17
C CYS A 163 8.59 -12.35 11.54
N ASN A 164 9.30 -13.10 12.39
CA ASN A 164 10.06 -14.30 12.03
C ASN A 164 11.16 -14.12 10.96
N ALA A 165 11.62 -12.87 10.71
CA ALA A 165 12.62 -12.57 9.68
C ALA A 165 13.94 -13.34 9.90
N VAL A 166 14.39 -13.47 11.16
CA VAL A 166 15.65 -14.19 11.49
C VAL A 166 15.60 -15.64 11.02
N ALA A 167 14.53 -16.38 11.33
CA ALA A 167 14.41 -17.78 10.93
C ALA A 167 14.27 -17.91 9.41
N TRP A 168 13.54 -16.98 8.78
CA TRP A 168 13.40 -16.93 7.33
C TRP A 168 14.76 -16.74 6.63
N PHE A 169 15.56 -15.75 7.04
CA PHE A 169 16.87 -15.52 6.44
C PHE A 169 17.87 -16.64 6.74
N GLN A 170 17.82 -17.25 7.92
CA GLN A 170 18.62 -18.45 8.21
C GLN A 170 18.28 -19.60 7.24
N ALA A 171 17.00 -19.87 7.02
CA ALA A 171 16.57 -20.91 6.10
C ALA A 171 16.90 -20.57 4.64
N ALA A 172 16.77 -19.31 4.23
CA ALA A 172 17.14 -18.86 2.89
C ALA A 172 18.66 -19.00 2.66
N ASN A 173 19.49 -18.59 3.61
CA ASN A 173 20.95 -18.74 3.53
C ASN A 173 21.38 -20.22 3.50
N ALA A 174 20.70 -21.08 4.26
CA ALA A 174 20.92 -22.53 4.19
C ALA A 174 20.54 -23.09 2.81
N ALA A 175 19.40 -22.66 2.24
CA ALA A 175 18.99 -23.06 0.90
C ALA A 175 19.95 -22.56 -0.19
N ILE A 176 20.52 -21.37 -0.05
CA ILE A 176 21.58 -20.83 -0.93
C ILE A 176 22.84 -21.67 -0.84
N THR A 177 23.30 -21.97 0.38
CA THR A 177 24.50 -22.80 0.62
C THR A 177 24.32 -24.21 0.03
N ALA A 178 23.11 -24.77 0.15
CA ALA A 178 22.74 -26.04 -0.45
C ALA A 178 22.44 -25.96 -1.96
N LYS A 179 22.62 -24.80 -2.60
CA LYS A 179 22.34 -24.54 -4.03
C LYS A 179 20.88 -24.81 -4.46
N LYS A 180 19.94 -24.83 -3.51
CA LYS A 180 18.50 -24.96 -3.75
C LYS A 180 17.86 -23.63 -4.11
N LEU A 181 18.29 -22.55 -3.45
CA LEU A 181 17.88 -21.19 -3.76
C LEU A 181 19.02 -20.47 -4.49
N VAL A 182 18.77 -20.02 -5.71
CA VAL A 182 19.73 -19.24 -6.48
C VAL A 182 19.26 -17.78 -6.47
N VAL A 183 20.06 -16.91 -5.88
CA VAL A 183 19.83 -15.46 -5.96
C VAL A 183 20.18 -15.02 -7.40
N PRO A 184 19.25 -14.40 -8.14
CA PRO A 184 19.54 -13.89 -9.47
C PRO A 184 20.69 -12.88 -9.43
N ALA A 185 21.52 -12.86 -10.47
CA ALA A 185 22.49 -11.79 -10.65
C ALA A 185 21.77 -10.44 -10.70
N THR A 186 22.41 -9.40 -10.16
CA THR A 186 21.92 -8.03 -10.30
C THR A 186 21.76 -7.70 -11.77
N GLY A 187 20.61 -7.13 -12.13
CA GLY A 187 20.37 -6.66 -13.51
C GLY A 187 21.27 -5.49 -13.88
N THR A 188 21.10 -4.98 -15.10
CA THR A 188 21.76 -3.76 -15.58
C THR A 188 20.72 -2.65 -15.70
N GLY A 189 21.06 -1.46 -15.20
CA GLY A 189 20.28 -0.24 -15.35
C GLY A 189 20.35 0.32 -16.78
N LYS A 190 19.46 1.27 -17.09
CA LYS A 190 19.46 1.98 -18.39
C LYS A 190 20.72 2.81 -18.64
N ASP A 191 21.43 3.16 -17.58
CA ASP A 191 22.71 3.84 -17.58
C ASP A 191 23.90 2.90 -17.88
N GLY A 192 23.65 1.60 -18.05
CA GLY A 192 24.68 0.59 -18.29
C GLY A 192 25.39 0.10 -17.02
N LEU A 193 25.02 0.60 -15.84
CA LEU A 193 25.60 0.20 -14.55
C LEU A 193 24.82 -0.99 -13.96
N PRO A 194 25.40 -1.75 -13.01
CA PRO A 194 24.63 -2.71 -12.22
C PRO A 194 23.44 -2.02 -11.55
N CYS A 195 22.30 -2.71 -11.52
CA CYS A 195 21.13 -2.24 -10.80
C CYS A 195 21.45 -2.02 -9.32
N PRO A 196 21.04 -0.88 -8.74
CA PRO A 196 21.24 -0.63 -7.32
C PRO A 196 20.67 -1.76 -6.48
N THR A 197 21.44 -2.15 -5.47
CA THR A 197 21.01 -3.11 -4.44
C THR A 197 20.90 -2.40 -3.10
N VAL A 198 20.45 -3.10 -2.06
CA VAL A 198 20.49 -2.56 -0.67
C VAL A 198 21.92 -2.27 -0.17
N ARG A 199 22.96 -2.62 -0.94
CA ARG A 199 24.36 -2.27 -0.68
C ARG A 199 24.87 -1.11 -1.54
N ASP A 200 24.01 -0.55 -2.39
CA ASP A 200 24.31 0.58 -3.25
C ASP A 200 23.80 1.87 -2.58
N PHE A 201 24.70 2.83 -2.37
CA PHE A 201 24.40 4.11 -1.73
C PHE A 201 24.09 5.23 -2.74
N SER A 202 24.04 4.94 -4.05
CA SER A 202 23.61 5.89 -5.09
C SER A 202 22.10 6.18 -5.04
N VAL A 203 21.33 5.27 -4.42
CA VAL A 203 19.92 5.45 -4.10
C VAL A 203 19.79 5.44 -2.58
N VAL A 204 19.69 6.62 -1.98
CA VAL A 204 19.39 6.77 -0.56
C VAL A 204 17.92 7.09 -0.42
N ASP A 205 17.14 6.10 0.01
CA ASP A 205 15.81 6.33 0.55
C ASP A 205 15.92 6.45 2.08
N GLN A 206 15.12 7.34 2.66
CA GLN A 206 15.09 7.51 4.11
C GLN A 206 14.59 6.22 4.79
N ASP A 207 13.83 5.39 4.06
CA ASP A 207 13.13 4.24 4.60
C ASP A 207 13.25 2.97 3.71
N MET A 208 14.46 2.54 3.35
CA MET A 208 14.67 1.36 2.46
C MET A 208 13.99 0.05 2.93
N SER A 209 13.53 -0.03 4.19
CA SER A 209 12.98 -1.24 4.81
C SER A 209 11.46 -1.26 4.95
N ASP A 210 10.76 -0.13 4.94
CA ASP A 210 9.29 -0.07 5.11
C ASP A 210 8.52 -0.32 3.81
N ASN A 211 9.23 -0.33 2.67
CA ASN A 211 8.66 -0.52 1.36
C ASN A 211 8.50 -2.02 1.02
N VAL A 212 7.28 -2.53 1.14
CA VAL A 212 6.88 -3.84 0.57
C VAL A 212 6.21 -3.68 -0.80
N VAL A 213 6.15 -4.74 -1.61
CA VAL A 213 5.50 -4.65 -2.96
C VAL A 213 4.00 -4.90 -2.92
N SER A 214 3.47 -5.23 -1.74
CA SER A 214 2.06 -5.46 -1.46
C SER A 214 1.20 -4.26 -1.85
N SER A 215 0.01 -4.53 -2.38
CA SER A 215 -0.97 -3.51 -2.76
C SER A 215 -2.38 -4.07 -2.70
N TYR A 216 -3.36 -3.18 -2.52
CA TYR A 216 -4.77 -3.53 -2.37
C TYR A 216 -5.63 -2.77 -3.38
N LEU A 217 -6.84 -3.29 -3.58
CA LEU A 217 -7.90 -2.61 -4.30
C LEU A 217 -8.86 -1.99 -3.29
N ILE A 218 -9.16 -0.71 -3.43
CA ILE A 218 -10.12 0.04 -2.60
C ILE A 218 -11.41 0.23 -3.42
N VAL A 219 -12.54 -0.23 -2.90
CA VAL A 219 -13.86 0.06 -3.49
C VAL A 219 -14.41 1.40 -2.99
N GLY A 220 -15.41 1.95 -3.67
CA GLY A 220 -15.98 3.27 -3.34
C GLY A 220 -16.55 3.43 -1.92
N ASP A 221 -16.75 2.35 -1.15
CA ASP A 221 -17.16 2.41 0.25
C ASP A 221 -15.99 2.35 1.25
N GLY A 222 -14.74 2.36 0.77
CA GLY A 222 -13.51 2.35 1.57
C GLY A 222 -12.97 0.96 1.91
N ARG A 223 -13.71 -0.12 1.62
CA ARG A 223 -13.20 -1.49 1.85
C ARG A 223 -12.06 -1.87 0.91
N THR A 224 -11.18 -2.71 1.40
CA THR A 224 -10.06 -3.28 0.67
C THR A 224 -10.34 -4.68 0.15
N ALA A 225 -9.71 -5.04 -0.96
CA ALA A 225 -9.66 -6.39 -1.52
C ALA A 225 -8.22 -6.73 -1.95
N PRO A 226 -7.84 -8.03 -1.95
CA PRO A 226 -6.56 -8.46 -2.50
C PRO A 226 -6.39 -8.00 -3.95
N ASN A 227 -5.20 -7.55 -4.33
CA ASN A 227 -4.93 -7.02 -5.67
C ASN A 227 -4.57 -8.10 -6.71
N THR A 228 -5.47 -9.07 -6.89
CA THR A 228 -5.32 -10.19 -7.83
C THR A 228 -5.87 -9.82 -9.21
N ALA A 229 -5.50 -10.61 -10.23
CA ALA A 229 -6.06 -10.45 -11.57
C ALA A 229 -7.59 -10.62 -11.59
N ASP A 230 -8.13 -11.53 -10.76
CA ASP A 230 -9.57 -11.76 -10.66
C ASP A 230 -10.30 -10.58 -10.03
N ASN A 231 -9.78 -10.00 -8.94
CA ASN A 231 -10.43 -8.87 -8.28
C ASN A 231 -10.33 -7.57 -9.08
N ARG A 232 -9.40 -7.46 -10.04
CA ARG A 232 -9.33 -6.32 -10.97
C ARG A 232 -10.40 -6.36 -12.06
N LYS A 233 -11.07 -7.49 -12.27
CA LYS A 233 -12.14 -7.59 -13.25
C LYS A 233 -13.30 -6.70 -12.77
N PRO A 234 -13.90 -5.87 -13.64
CA PRO A 234 -15.09 -5.12 -13.27
C PRO A 234 -16.20 -6.10 -12.88
N PRO A 235 -17.02 -5.79 -11.86
CA PRO A 235 -18.17 -6.62 -11.53
C PRO A 235 -19.09 -6.72 -12.76
N PRO A 236 -19.82 -7.84 -12.92
CA PRO A 236 -20.81 -7.97 -13.99
C PRO A 236 -21.73 -6.76 -14.02
N ARG A 237 -21.98 -6.18 -15.20
CA ARG A 237 -22.88 -5.03 -15.34
C ARG A 237 -24.29 -5.49 -14.98
N THR A 238 -24.77 -5.16 -13.78
CA THR A 238 -26.20 -5.22 -13.48
C THR A 238 -26.86 -4.01 -14.14
N PRO A 239 -27.87 -4.19 -15.01
CA PRO A 239 -28.65 -3.07 -15.52
C PRO A 239 -29.17 -2.21 -14.36
N GLY A 240 -28.93 -0.90 -14.40
CA GLY A 240 -29.38 0.05 -13.37
C GLY A 240 -28.43 0.28 -12.18
N ARG A 241 -27.29 -0.42 -12.05
CA ARG A 241 -26.27 -0.12 -11.02
C ARG A 241 -25.00 0.45 -11.64
N ARG A 242 -24.55 1.61 -11.14
CA ARG A 242 -23.25 2.18 -11.53
C ARG A 242 -22.12 1.19 -11.14
N PRO A 243 -21.14 0.96 -12.02
CA PRO A 243 -20.03 0.05 -11.72
C PRO A 243 -19.25 0.50 -10.49
N ARG A 244 -18.94 -0.45 -9.59
CA ARG A 244 -17.98 -0.22 -8.50
C ARG A 244 -16.58 -0.23 -9.10
N TRP A 245 -16.02 0.96 -9.31
CA TRP A 245 -14.62 1.09 -9.73
C TRP A 245 -13.71 0.87 -8.52
N PHE A 246 -12.66 0.10 -8.72
CA PHE A 246 -11.58 -0.04 -7.74
C PHE A 246 -10.55 1.06 -7.97
N ARG A 247 -10.16 1.77 -6.91
CA ARG A 247 -8.90 2.52 -6.88
C ARG A 247 -7.83 1.56 -6.36
N ARG A 248 -6.64 1.56 -6.96
CA ARG A 248 -5.50 0.86 -6.35
C ARG A 248 -4.98 1.73 -5.21
N THR A 249 -4.59 1.13 -4.09
CA THR A 249 -3.70 1.84 -3.15
C THR A 249 -2.50 2.31 -3.97
N THR A 250 -2.19 3.59 -3.87
CA THR A 250 -1.02 4.14 -4.56
C THR A 250 0.21 3.61 -3.86
N ARG A 251 1.01 2.83 -4.59
CA ARG A 251 2.47 2.83 -4.43
C ARG A 251 2.91 4.29 -4.35
N TRP A 252 3.79 4.63 -3.42
CA TRP A 252 4.38 5.96 -3.33
C TRP A 252 4.74 6.49 -4.73
N ARG A 253 4.05 7.55 -5.13
CA ARG A 253 4.43 8.35 -6.28
C ARG A 253 5.43 9.35 -5.72
N TRP A 254 6.68 9.25 -6.17
CA TRP A 254 7.74 10.16 -5.78
C TRP A 254 7.25 11.61 -5.83
N SER A 255 7.30 12.30 -4.70
CA SER A 255 7.25 13.75 -4.66
C SER A 255 8.64 14.25 -5.05
N THR A 256 8.87 14.46 -6.34
CA THR A 256 10.07 15.18 -6.79
C THR A 256 9.85 16.67 -6.57
N THR A 257 10.20 17.16 -5.39
CA THR A 257 10.56 18.58 -5.20
C THR A 257 12.01 18.69 -4.76
N ARG A 258 12.92 18.35 -5.68
CA ARG A 258 14.22 19.01 -6.00
C ARG A 258 15.08 18.03 -6.82
N SER A 259 15.51 18.50 -7.99
CA SER A 259 16.47 17.89 -8.93
C SER A 259 16.21 16.43 -9.35
N ALA A 260 15.50 16.27 -10.46
CA ALA A 260 15.32 14.98 -11.11
C ALA A 260 16.60 14.56 -11.86
N SER A 261 17.37 13.63 -11.29
CA SER A 261 18.12 12.68 -12.12
C SER A 261 17.17 11.57 -12.59
N PRO A 262 17.25 11.11 -13.85
CA PRO A 262 16.37 10.08 -14.38
C PRO A 262 16.57 8.77 -13.60
N ARG A 263 15.45 8.12 -13.24
CA ARG A 263 15.49 6.84 -12.55
C ARG A 263 16.12 5.77 -13.45
N PRO A 264 17.08 4.98 -12.96
CA PRO A 264 17.51 3.79 -13.67
C PRO A 264 16.34 2.79 -13.64
N THR A 265 15.71 2.54 -14.79
CA THR A 265 14.83 1.38 -14.91
C THR A 265 15.71 0.16 -15.14
N CYS A 266 15.65 -0.77 -14.21
CA CYS A 266 16.34 -2.04 -14.28
C CYS A 266 15.62 -3.01 -15.21
N THR A 267 16.34 -3.57 -16.17
CA THR A 267 15.87 -4.73 -16.95
C THR A 267 16.44 -6.01 -16.34
N GLY A 268 15.55 -6.88 -15.85
CA GLY A 268 15.88 -8.23 -15.38
C GLY A 268 15.06 -9.28 -16.13
N PRO A 269 15.47 -10.56 -16.11
CA PRO A 269 14.69 -11.62 -16.73
C PRO A 269 13.31 -11.71 -16.07
N ALA A 270 12.26 -11.64 -16.89
CA ALA A 270 10.89 -11.78 -16.42
C ALA A 270 10.75 -13.13 -15.71
N SER A 271 10.30 -13.14 -14.45
CA SER A 271 9.90 -14.37 -13.77
C SER A 271 8.73 -14.97 -14.54
N THR A 272 8.99 -16.01 -15.31
CA THR A 272 7.97 -16.80 -15.99
C THR A 272 7.19 -17.57 -14.93
N SER A 273 6.03 -17.03 -14.56
CA SER A 273 5.01 -17.79 -13.85
C SER A 273 4.59 -18.97 -14.74
N PRO A 274 4.55 -20.23 -14.25
CA PRO A 274 4.16 -21.36 -15.07
C PRO A 274 2.70 -21.19 -15.50
N ARG A 275 2.52 -20.98 -16.80
CA ARG A 275 1.23 -21.02 -17.48
C ARG A 275 0.70 -22.45 -17.31
N SER A 276 -0.38 -22.61 -16.54
CA SER A 276 -1.14 -23.85 -16.41
C SER A 276 -1.53 -24.38 -17.79
N THR A 277 -0.81 -25.38 -18.30
CA THR A 277 -1.24 -26.16 -19.46
C THR A 277 -2.41 -27.04 -19.03
N ARG A 278 -3.58 -26.71 -19.57
CA ARG A 278 -4.80 -27.52 -19.45
C ARG A 278 -4.54 -28.87 -20.13
N ALA A 279 -4.47 -29.94 -19.36
CA ALA A 279 -4.43 -31.29 -19.89
C ALA A 279 -5.81 -31.64 -20.48
N THR A 280 -5.84 -31.91 -21.78
CA THR A 280 -6.99 -32.46 -22.49
C THR A 280 -7.08 -33.94 -22.15
N THR A 281 -8.16 -34.36 -21.49
CA THR A 281 -8.48 -35.77 -21.28
C THR A 281 -8.98 -36.37 -22.60
N PRO A 282 -8.42 -37.49 -23.10
CA PRO A 282 -9.05 -38.21 -24.20
C PRO A 282 -10.16 -39.11 -23.66
N ALA A 283 -11.32 -39.03 -24.31
CA ALA A 283 -12.42 -39.97 -24.11
C ALA A 283 -11.96 -41.39 -24.48
N ARG A 284 -12.24 -42.36 -23.60
CA ARG A 284 -12.15 -43.78 -23.90
C ARG A 284 -13.53 -44.39 -23.74
N SER A 285 -14.02 -44.97 -24.83
CA SER A 285 -15.23 -45.78 -24.84
C SER A 285 -14.89 -47.26 -24.60
N THR A 286 -15.96 -47.95 -24.20
CA THR A 286 -16.32 -49.38 -24.30
C THR A 286 -15.83 -50.43 -23.29
N ALA A 287 -16.79 -51.33 -23.06
CA ALA A 287 -16.85 -52.62 -22.35
C ALA A 287 -17.10 -52.54 -20.84
N GLY A 288 -18.11 -53.18 -20.24
CA GLY A 288 -19.01 -54.23 -20.72
C GLY A 288 -18.96 -55.43 -19.77
N ALA A 289 -20.08 -55.66 -19.06
CA ALA A 289 -20.57 -56.92 -18.47
C ALA A 289 -19.80 -57.63 -17.33
N TRP A 290 -20.62 -57.98 -16.32
CA TRP A 290 -20.44 -58.84 -15.14
C TRP A 290 -19.74 -58.24 -13.93
#